data_AF-A0AAJ0HUV8-F1
#
_entry.id   AF-A0AAJ0HUV8-F1
#
_cell.length_a   1.000
_cell.length_b   1.000
_cell.length_c   1.000
_cell.angle_alpha   90.00
_cell.angle_beta   90.00
_cell.angle_gamma   90.00
#
_symmetry.space_group_name_H-M   'P 1'
#
loop_
_entity.id
_entity.type
_entity.pdbx_description
1 polymer ?
#
loop_
_entity_poly.entity_id
_entity_poly.type
_entity_poly.pdbx_seq_one_letter_code
_entity_poly.pdbx_strand_id
1 'polypeptide(L)'
;MRTYDDTFSGQRIYPGKGKLYVRGDSKIFRFQNGKSESLFLQRKNPRRIAWTVLFRKQHRKGISEEVAKKRTRRTVKAQRAIVGASLDVIKERRTMRPEARSAARLAAIKESKDKKQAEAAAKKAEKAKLAGAAAKGQAGGRTISKQGAKGAPVKIAAKSR
;
A
#
# COMPACT_ATOMS: atom_id res chain seq x y z
N MET A 1 -18.90 40.63 -21.04
CA MET A 1 -17.91 41.17 -22.00
C MET A 1 -16.54 40.56 -21.72
N ARG A 2 -15.80 40.10 -22.75
CA ARG A 2 -14.53 39.39 -22.56
C ARG A 2 -13.39 40.36 -22.25
N THR A 3 -12.55 40.02 -21.28
CA THR A 3 -11.26 40.71 -21.04
C THR A 3 -10.13 39.93 -21.68
N TYR A 4 -9.07 40.63 -22.07
CA TYR A 4 -7.86 40.04 -22.65
C TYR A 4 -6.66 40.36 -21.78
N ASP A 5 -5.57 39.64 -21.94
CA ASP A 5 -4.30 39.97 -21.27
C ASP A 5 -3.34 40.62 -22.26
N ASP A 6 -2.60 41.61 -21.78
CA ASP A 6 -1.51 42.25 -22.51
C ASP A 6 -0.38 41.26 -22.74
N THR A 7 0.01 41.11 -24.00
CA THR A 7 1.00 40.12 -24.43
C THR A 7 2.41 40.42 -23.93
N PHE A 8 2.74 41.70 -23.68
CA PHE A 8 4.04 42.11 -23.15
C PHE A 8 4.02 42.17 -21.61
N SER A 9 3.03 42.87 -21.05
CA SER A 9 3.02 43.17 -19.61
C SER A 9 2.29 42.14 -18.74
N GLY A 10 1.32 41.42 -19.30
CA GLY A 10 0.40 40.54 -18.58
C GLY A 10 -0.72 41.27 -17.82
N GLN A 11 -0.93 42.57 -18.06
CA GLN A 11 -2.04 43.32 -17.46
C GLN A 11 -3.37 43.02 -18.16
N ARG A 12 -4.48 43.07 -17.42
CA ARG A 12 -5.83 42.94 -17.99
C ARG A 12 -6.17 44.15 -18.88
N ILE A 13 -6.63 43.84 -20.08
CA ILE A 13 -7.17 44.75 -21.07
C ILE A 13 -8.69 44.63 -21.03
N TYR A 14 -9.31 45.74 -20.63
CA TYR A 14 -10.75 45.89 -20.67
C TYR A 14 -11.21 46.34 -22.07
N PRO A 15 -12.48 46.08 -22.40
CA PRO A 15 -13.04 46.52 -23.66
C PRO A 15 -12.93 48.03 -23.88
N GLY A 16 -12.66 48.45 -25.12
CA GLY A 16 -12.42 49.85 -25.46
C GLY A 16 -11.03 50.38 -25.11
N LYS A 17 -10.10 49.52 -24.65
CA LYS A 17 -8.74 49.91 -24.26
C LYS A 17 -7.67 49.21 -25.08
N GLY A 18 -6.56 49.92 -25.31
CA GLY A 18 -5.34 49.35 -25.88
C GLY A 18 -5.40 49.22 -27.40
N LYS A 19 -4.53 48.36 -27.94
CA LYS A 19 -4.43 48.10 -29.38
C LYS A 19 -4.21 46.62 -29.66
N LEU A 20 -4.57 46.22 -30.88
CA LEU A 20 -4.33 44.89 -31.42
C LEU A 20 -3.32 45.01 -32.56
N TYR A 21 -2.22 44.26 -32.46
CA TYR A 21 -1.19 44.16 -33.49
C TYR A 21 -1.22 42.76 -34.10
N VAL A 22 -1.47 42.68 -35.40
CA VAL A 22 -1.38 41.42 -36.15
C VAL A 22 -0.05 41.42 -36.88
N ARG A 23 0.80 40.43 -36.58
CA ARG A 23 2.08 40.26 -37.25
C ARG A 23 1.89 39.48 -38.56
N GLY A 24 2.84 39.57 -39.49
CA GLY A 24 2.77 38.92 -40.80
C GLY A 24 2.59 37.40 -40.77
N ASP A 25 2.92 36.72 -39.67
CA ASP A 25 2.65 35.30 -39.42
C ASP A 25 1.24 35.04 -38.84
N SER A 26 0.32 35.99 -39.00
CA SER A 26 -1.04 35.99 -38.46
C SER A 26 -1.13 35.93 -36.92
N LYS A 27 0.00 36.10 -36.21
CA LYS A 27 0.01 36.09 -34.76
C LYS A 27 -0.53 37.40 -34.20
N ILE A 28 -1.49 37.28 -33.29
CA ILE A 28 -2.17 38.42 -32.66
C ILE A 28 -1.48 38.75 -31.34
N PHE A 29 -1.09 40.02 -31.18
CA PHE A 29 -0.58 40.60 -29.96
C PHE A 29 -1.54 41.68 -29.49
N ARG A 30 -1.81 41.73 -28.19
CA ARG A 30 -2.70 42.73 -27.58
C ARG A 30 -1.88 43.55 -26.59
N PHE A 31 -1.99 44.86 -26.68
CA PHE A 31 -1.23 45.79 -25.84
C PHE A 31 -2.19 46.70 -25.07
N GLN A 32 -1.95 46.88 -23.77
CA GLN A 32 -2.83 47.71 -22.95
C GLN A 32 -2.61 49.22 -23.21
N ASN A 33 -1.38 49.59 -23.55
CA ASN A 33 -0.94 50.98 -23.78
C ASN A 33 0.25 51.06 -24.76
N GLY A 34 0.59 52.28 -25.19
CA GLY A 34 1.72 52.53 -26.09
C GLY A 34 3.09 52.14 -25.53
N LYS A 35 3.26 52.09 -24.19
CA LYS A 35 4.52 51.65 -23.56
C LYS A 35 4.79 50.17 -23.82
N SER A 36 3.78 49.32 -23.63
CA SER A 36 3.87 47.88 -23.89
C SER A 36 4.11 47.58 -25.38
N GLU A 37 3.42 48.29 -26.27
CA GLU A 37 3.59 48.23 -27.73
C GLU A 37 5.02 48.63 -28.14
N SER A 38 5.50 49.79 -27.69
CA SER A 38 6.83 50.30 -28.02
C SER A 38 7.94 49.34 -27.58
N LEU A 39 7.88 48.81 -26.35
CA LEU A 39 8.88 47.86 -25.87
C LEU A 39 8.86 46.53 -26.65
N PHE A 40 7.68 46.09 -27.10
CA PHE A 40 7.54 44.92 -27.95
C PHE A 40 8.17 45.14 -29.33
N LEU A 41 7.91 46.29 -29.97
CA LEU A 41 8.48 46.64 -31.27
C LEU A 41 10.00 46.85 -31.20
N GLN A 42 10.51 47.36 -30.08
CA GLN A 42 11.95 47.41 -29.76
C GLN A 42 12.55 46.02 -29.44
N ARG A 43 11.76 44.95 -29.53
CA ARG A 43 12.17 43.56 -29.26
C ARG A 43 12.77 43.36 -27.86
N LYS A 44 12.30 44.14 -26.88
CA LYS A 44 12.71 43.94 -25.48
C LYS A 44 12.07 42.67 -24.95
N ASN A 45 12.81 41.94 -24.11
CA ASN A 45 12.31 40.73 -23.48
C ASN A 45 11.55 41.09 -22.18
N PRO A 46 10.24 40.78 -22.04
CA PRO A 46 9.47 41.04 -20.83
C PRO A 46 10.12 40.48 -19.56
N ARG A 47 10.83 39.35 -19.67
CA ARG A 47 11.55 38.69 -18.57
C ARG A 47 12.68 39.50 -17.97
N ARG A 48 13.14 40.55 -18.66
CA ARG A 48 14.16 41.49 -18.18
C ARG A 48 13.57 42.81 -17.68
N ILE A 49 12.27 43.02 -17.83
CA ILE A 49 11.59 44.27 -17.48
C ILE A 49 10.84 44.09 -16.16
N ALA A 50 11.33 44.76 -15.12
CA ALA A 50 10.99 44.49 -13.72
C ALA A 50 9.48 44.55 -13.37
N TRP A 51 8.72 45.41 -14.05
CA TRP A 51 7.31 45.65 -13.76
C TRP A 51 6.35 44.66 -14.43
N THR A 52 6.82 43.80 -15.33
CA THR A 52 5.95 42.83 -16.03
C THR A 52 5.59 41.64 -15.15
N VAL A 53 4.43 41.04 -15.40
CA VAL A 53 4.00 39.81 -14.71
C VAL A 53 5.00 38.68 -14.95
N LEU A 54 5.56 38.59 -16.16
CA LEU A 54 6.49 37.53 -16.54
C LEU A 54 7.83 37.64 -15.79
N PHE A 55 8.36 38.85 -15.63
CA PHE A 55 9.54 39.10 -14.78
C PHE A 55 9.27 38.69 -13.33
N ARG A 56 8.14 39.14 -12.76
CA ARG A 56 7.79 38.85 -11.36
C ARG A 56 7.66 37.34 -11.11
N LYS A 57 7.04 36.60 -12.04
CA LYS A 57 6.93 35.14 -11.98
C LYS A 57 8.29 34.44 -12.00
N GLN A 58 9.21 34.86 -12.88
CA GLN A 58 10.55 34.30 -12.95
C GLN A 58 11.37 34.56 -11.68
N HIS A 59 11.24 35.74 -11.10
CA HIS A 59 11.94 36.15 -9.88
C HIS A 59 11.17 35.82 -8.60
N ARG A 60 10.12 34.98 -8.70
CA ARG A 60 9.27 34.55 -7.58
C ARG A 60 8.71 35.70 -6.72
N LYS A 61 8.53 36.89 -7.31
CA LYS A 61 7.99 38.05 -6.60
C LYS A 61 6.48 37.93 -6.45
N GLY A 62 5.98 38.00 -5.21
CA GLY A 62 4.55 37.96 -4.92
C GLY A 62 3.92 36.58 -5.11
N ILE A 63 4.72 35.51 -5.04
CA ILE A 63 4.18 34.15 -4.89
C ILE A 63 3.76 34.01 -3.42
N SER A 64 2.46 34.08 -3.16
CA SER A 64 1.89 33.89 -1.81
C SER A 64 1.68 32.42 -1.46
N GLU A 65 1.64 31.53 -2.46
CA GLU A 65 1.43 30.10 -2.26
C GLU A 65 2.43 29.33 -3.10
N GLU A 66 3.37 28.64 -2.44
CA GLU A 66 3.76 27.33 -2.95
C GLU A 66 2.45 26.56 -3.04
N VAL A 67 1.96 26.30 -4.26
CA VAL A 67 0.82 25.41 -4.47
C VAL A 67 1.25 24.05 -3.97
N ALA A 68 1.05 23.81 -2.68
CA ALA A 68 1.29 22.53 -2.05
C ALA A 68 0.43 21.54 -2.83
N LYS A 69 1.10 20.53 -3.40
CA LYS A 69 0.46 19.56 -4.27
C LYS A 69 -0.74 18.98 -3.50
N LYS A 70 -1.96 19.32 -3.92
CA LYS A 70 -3.18 18.90 -3.23
C LYS A 70 -3.26 17.38 -3.31
N ARG A 71 -2.85 16.69 -2.25
CA ARG A 71 -2.89 15.23 -2.17
C ARG A 71 -4.35 14.84 -1.98
N THR A 72 -4.98 14.33 -3.03
CA THR A 72 -6.29 13.69 -2.91
C THR A 72 -6.10 12.31 -2.28
N ARG A 73 -6.78 12.03 -1.16
CA ARG A 73 -6.80 10.68 -0.57
C ARG A 73 -7.52 9.74 -1.53
N ARG A 74 -6.88 8.63 -1.95
CA ARG A 74 -7.54 7.54 -2.66
C ARG A 74 -7.75 6.38 -1.70
N THR A 75 -9.00 6.05 -1.41
CA THR A 75 -9.35 4.82 -0.68
C THR A 75 -9.45 3.68 -1.68
N VAL A 76 -8.62 2.66 -1.55
CA VAL A 76 -8.72 1.44 -2.36
C VAL A 76 -9.52 0.42 -1.58
N LYS A 77 -10.73 0.10 -2.05
CA LYS A 77 -11.55 -1.00 -1.52
C LYS A 77 -11.25 -2.24 -2.35
N ALA A 78 -10.59 -3.23 -1.76
CA ALA A 78 -10.43 -4.55 -2.37
C ALA A 78 -11.38 -5.53 -1.70
N GLN A 79 -12.44 -5.92 -2.43
CA GLN A 79 -13.33 -7.01 -2.06
C GLN A 79 -13.12 -8.12 -3.10
N ARG A 80 -12.24 -9.09 -2.81
CA ARG A 80 -11.95 -10.20 -3.73
C ARG A 80 -12.14 -11.54 -3.02
N ALA A 81 -12.74 -12.50 -3.74
CA ALA A 81 -12.81 -13.89 -3.32
C ALA A 81 -11.41 -14.50 -3.34
N ILE A 82 -11.22 -15.58 -2.59
CA ILE A 82 -10.02 -16.41 -2.67
C ILE A 82 -10.39 -17.73 -3.35
N VAL A 83 -9.43 -18.33 -4.05
CA VAL A 83 -9.63 -19.68 -4.61
C VAL A 83 -9.94 -20.62 -3.45
N GLY A 84 -11.05 -21.36 -3.54
CA GLY A 84 -11.53 -22.26 -2.49
C GLY A 84 -12.52 -21.65 -1.48
N ALA A 85 -12.80 -20.34 -1.51
CA ALA A 85 -13.90 -19.76 -0.73
C ALA A 85 -14.50 -18.51 -1.41
N SER A 86 -15.82 -18.51 -1.61
CA SER A 86 -16.53 -17.36 -2.15
C SER A 86 -16.54 -16.19 -1.15
N LEU A 87 -16.72 -14.98 -1.67
CA LEU A 87 -16.78 -13.76 -0.84
C LEU A 87 -17.87 -13.81 0.23
N ASP A 88 -18.99 -14.46 -0.06
CA ASP A 88 -20.16 -14.49 0.81
C ASP A 88 -19.95 -15.43 1.99
N VAL A 89 -19.33 -16.60 1.76
CA VAL A 89 -18.91 -17.51 2.83
C VAL A 89 -17.90 -16.83 3.77
N ILE A 90 -16.98 -16.03 3.22
CA ILE A 90 -15.99 -15.28 4.02
C ILE A 90 -16.67 -14.20 4.85
N LYS A 91 -17.65 -13.47 4.28
CA LYS A 91 -18.41 -12.46 5.02
C LYS A 91 -19.23 -13.10 6.13
N GLU A 92 -19.96 -14.16 5.84
CA GLU A 92 -20.79 -14.88 6.80
C GLU A 92 -19.98 -15.41 7.98
N ARG A 93 -18.83 -16.05 7.70
CA ARG A 93 -17.92 -16.49 8.77
C ARG A 93 -17.36 -15.33 9.60
N ARG A 94 -17.12 -14.16 8.98
CA ARG A 94 -16.64 -12.96 9.68
C ARG A 94 -17.73 -12.32 10.53
N THR A 95 -18.98 -12.31 10.07
CA THR A 95 -20.13 -11.72 10.76
C THR A 95 -20.71 -12.61 11.86
N MET A 96 -20.27 -13.88 11.97
CA MET A 96 -20.67 -14.76 13.07
C MET A 96 -20.41 -14.10 14.43
N ARG A 97 -21.44 -14.14 15.29
CA ARG A 97 -21.42 -13.58 16.64
C ARG A 97 -20.25 -14.15 17.45
N PRO A 98 -19.58 -13.32 18.27
CA PRO A 98 -18.42 -13.75 19.05
C PRO A 98 -18.74 -14.91 20.00
N GLU A 99 -19.97 -14.99 20.51
CA GLU A 99 -20.47 -16.06 21.39
C GLU A 99 -20.49 -17.43 20.70
N ALA A 100 -20.96 -17.50 19.45
CA ALA A 100 -20.94 -18.75 18.69
C ALA A 100 -19.50 -19.19 18.39
N ARG A 101 -18.60 -18.22 18.16
CA ARG A 101 -17.18 -18.47 17.88
C ARG A 101 -16.44 -18.97 19.13
N SER A 102 -16.74 -18.42 20.30
CA SER A 102 -16.15 -18.87 21.57
C SER A 102 -16.68 -20.26 21.97
N ALA A 103 -17.97 -20.53 21.77
CA ALA A 103 -18.55 -21.85 22.01
C ALA A 103 -17.88 -22.95 21.15
N ALA A 104 -17.76 -22.73 19.84
CA ALA A 104 -17.07 -23.66 18.94
C ALA A 104 -15.59 -23.88 19.35
N ARG A 105 -14.90 -22.82 19.79
CA ARG A 105 -13.53 -22.92 20.29
C ARG A 105 -13.44 -23.76 21.56
N LEU A 106 -14.35 -23.56 22.51
CA LEU A 106 -14.37 -24.32 23.76
C LEU A 106 -14.67 -25.80 23.52
N ALA A 107 -15.61 -26.11 22.62
CA ALA A 107 -15.89 -27.48 22.20
C ALA A 107 -14.65 -28.15 21.60
N ALA A 108 -13.96 -27.49 20.66
CA ALA A 108 -12.74 -28.01 20.05
C ALA A 108 -11.60 -28.21 21.07
N ILE A 109 -11.47 -27.31 22.06
CA ILE A 109 -10.49 -27.46 23.15
C ILE A 109 -10.82 -28.68 24.01
N LYS A 110 -12.10 -28.89 24.34
CA LYS A 110 -12.54 -30.05 25.11
C LYS A 110 -12.22 -31.35 24.36
N GLU A 111 -12.61 -31.45 23.09
CA GLU A 111 -12.30 -32.61 22.26
C GLU A 111 -10.79 -32.87 22.15
N SER A 112 -9.97 -31.83 22.02
CA SER A 112 -8.51 -31.97 21.99
C SER A 112 -7.94 -32.47 23.32
N LYS A 113 -8.48 -32.00 24.45
CA LYS A 113 -8.08 -32.48 25.78
C LYS A 113 -8.49 -33.94 25.99
N ASP A 114 -9.70 -34.30 25.59
CA ASP A 114 -10.22 -35.66 25.74
C ASP A 114 -9.41 -36.64 24.87
N LYS A 115 -9.07 -36.26 23.63
CA LYS A 115 -8.15 -37.03 22.77
C LYS A 115 -6.77 -37.21 23.40
N LYS A 116 -6.19 -36.15 23.97
CA LYS A 116 -4.90 -36.24 24.67
C LYS A 116 -4.96 -37.14 25.91
N GLN A 117 -6.07 -37.10 26.66
CA GLN A 117 -6.27 -37.97 27.82
C GLN A 117 -6.42 -39.44 27.40
N ALA A 118 -7.18 -39.71 26.34
CA ALA A 118 -7.31 -41.05 25.78
C ALA A 118 -5.95 -41.59 25.27
N GLU A 119 -5.18 -40.77 24.55
CA GLU A 119 -3.83 -41.14 24.11
C GLU A 119 -2.87 -41.34 25.29
N ALA A 120 -2.97 -40.53 26.35
CA ALA A 120 -2.17 -40.70 27.56
C ALA A 120 -2.55 -41.97 28.34
N ALA A 121 -3.85 -42.29 28.41
CA ALA A 121 -4.35 -43.53 29.01
C ALA A 121 -3.90 -44.76 28.21
N ALA A 122 -3.99 -44.71 26.88
CA ALA A 122 -3.48 -45.76 26.00
C ALA A 122 -1.96 -45.95 26.17
N LYS A 123 -1.19 -44.86 26.24
CA LYS A 123 0.26 -44.91 26.51
C LYS A 123 0.59 -45.46 27.91
N LYS A 124 -0.21 -45.15 28.93
CA LYS A 124 -0.04 -45.73 30.29
C LYS A 124 -0.40 -47.22 30.32
N ALA A 125 -1.46 -47.62 29.63
CA ALA A 125 -1.87 -49.02 29.51
C ALA A 125 -0.82 -49.86 28.75
N GLU A 126 -0.27 -49.33 27.67
CA GLU A 126 0.85 -49.96 26.94
C GLU A 126 2.11 -50.05 27.81
N LYS A 127 2.46 -49.00 28.56
CA LYS A 127 3.62 -49.03 29.48
C LYS A 127 3.41 -50.02 30.64
N ALA A 128 2.18 -50.18 31.12
CA ALA A 128 1.81 -51.18 32.13
C ALA A 128 1.83 -52.61 31.57
N LYS A 129 1.41 -52.81 30.31
CA LYS A 129 1.53 -54.09 29.62
C LYS A 129 2.98 -54.48 29.35
N LEU A 130 3.83 -53.53 28.96
CA LEU A 130 5.28 -53.75 28.78
C LEU A 130 5.98 -54.05 30.13
N ALA A 131 5.57 -53.39 31.23
CA ALA A 131 6.07 -53.70 32.57
C ALA A 131 5.56 -55.07 33.09
N GLY A 132 4.31 -55.44 32.78
CA GLY A 132 3.74 -56.75 33.09
C GLY A 132 4.32 -57.89 32.24
N ALA A 133 4.70 -57.61 30.99
CA ALA A 133 5.42 -58.54 30.12
C ALA A 133 6.89 -58.70 30.56
N ALA A 134 7.53 -57.67 31.13
CA ALA A 134 8.84 -57.79 31.77
C ALA A 134 8.81 -58.63 33.07
N ALA A 135 7.66 -58.70 33.75
CA ALA A 135 7.46 -59.50 34.96
C ALA A 135 7.00 -60.96 34.70
N LYS A 136 6.56 -61.29 33.48
CA LYS A 136 6.29 -62.66 33.01
C LYS A 136 7.29 -63.04 31.92
N GLY A 137 8.53 -63.26 32.32
CA GLY A 137 9.57 -63.69 31.41
C GLY A 137 9.32 -65.08 30.83
N GLN A 138 9.67 -65.26 29.57
CA GLN A 138 10.59 -66.34 29.23
C GLN A 138 11.58 -65.86 28.15
N ALA A 139 12.84 -66.12 28.47
CA ALA A 139 14.06 -65.58 27.87
C ALA A 139 14.21 -65.85 26.36
N GLY A 140 14.84 -64.91 25.65
CA GLY A 140 15.36 -65.18 24.31
C GLY A 140 15.57 -63.97 23.40
N GLY A 141 16.06 -62.85 23.90
CA GLY A 141 16.36 -61.71 23.03
C GLY A 141 17.16 -60.65 23.74
N ARG A 142 18.48 -60.68 23.54
CA ARG A 142 19.49 -59.75 24.05
C ARG A 142 18.95 -58.32 24.08
N THR A 143 18.91 -57.72 25.27
CA THR A 143 18.59 -56.31 25.50
C THR A 143 19.58 -55.42 24.74
N ILE A 144 19.30 -55.14 23.46
CA ILE A 144 19.97 -54.04 22.78
C ILE A 144 19.44 -52.78 23.46
N SER A 145 20.31 -52.14 24.24
CA SER A 145 19.99 -50.92 24.94
C SER A 145 19.47 -49.88 23.94
N LYS A 146 18.58 -49.02 24.42
CA LYS A 146 17.94 -47.91 23.69
C LYS A 146 18.94 -46.94 23.02
N GLN A 147 20.23 -47.13 23.29
CA GLN A 147 21.35 -46.38 22.78
C GLN A 147 21.87 -46.90 21.42
N GLY A 148 21.63 -48.18 21.06
CA GLY A 148 22.06 -48.76 19.77
C GLY A 148 21.13 -48.50 18.57
N ALA A 149 19.85 -48.18 18.82
CA ALA A 149 18.84 -47.97 17.76
C ALA A 149 18.83 -46.54 17.19
N LYS A 150 19.64 -45.63 17.73
CA LYS A 150 19.84 -44.30 17.15
C LYS A 150 21.16 -44.29 16.41
N GLY A 151 21.12 -44.67 15.13
CA GLY A 151 22.21 -44.36 14.20
C GLY A 151 22.55 -42.86 14.26
N ALA A 152 23.82 -42.53 14.02
CA ALA A 152 24.35 -41.18 14.17
C ALA A 152 23.49 -40.15 13.42
N PRO A 153 23.19 -38.98 14.02
CA PRO A 153 22.35 -37.97 13.37
C PRO A 153 23.00 -37.49 12.07
N VAL A 154 22.31 -37.73 10.95
CA VAL A 154 22.74 -37.27 9.63
C VAL A 154 22.65 -35.74 9.61
N LYS A 155 23.79 -35.05 9.43
CA LYS A 155 23.84 -33.59 9.27
C LYS A 155 23.07 -33.20 8.00
N ILE A 156 21.94 -32.55 8.15
CA ILE A 156 21.18 -32.00 7.02
C ILE A 156 21.97 -30.82 6.44
N ALA A 157 22.43 -30.96 5.19
CA ALA A 157 23.13 -29.88 4.49
C ALA A 157 22.17 -28.73 4.21
N ALA A 158 22.53 -27.51 4.62
CA ALA A 158 21.79 -26.30 4.31
C ALA A 158 21.93 -25.99 2.81
N LYS A 159 20.89 -26.26 2.02
CA LYS A 159 20.78 -25.73 0.66
C LYS A 159 19.92 -24.48 0.70
N SER A 160 20.56 -23.34 0.52
CA SER A 160 19.93 -22.04 0.28
C SER A 160 19.47 -21.94 -1.17
N ARG A 161 18.19 -21.62 -1.37
CA ARG A 161 17.69 -20.62 -2.32
C ARG A 161 16.24 -20.28 -2.00
#